data_AF-A0A526YE37-F1
#
_entry.id   AF-A0A526YE37-F1
#
_cell.length_a   1.000
_cell.length_b   1.000
_cell.length_c   1.000
_cell.angle_alpha   90.00
_cell.angle_beta   90.00
_cell.angle_gamma   90.00
#
_symmetry.space_group_name_H-M   'P 1'
#
loop_
_entity.id
_entity.type
_entity.pdbx_description
1 polymer ?
#
loop_
_entity_poly.entity_id
_entity_poly.type
_entity_poly.pdbx_seq_one_letter_code
_entity_poly.pdbx_strand_id
1 'polypeptide(L)'
;MMRQYELVERVQRYKPDVNEALLNKAYVYAMQKHGHQKRASGDPYFSHPLEVAAILTEMHMDEATIAVALLHDTIEDTTATRAEIDELFGPEMGKLVEG
;
A
#
# COMPACT_ATOMS: atom_id res chain seq x y z
N MET A 1 -6.80 4.99 -12.59
CA MET A 1 -6.21 4.53 -11.33
C MET A 1 -6.84 3.20 -10.96
N MET A 2 -6.03 2.18 -10.66
CA MET A 2 -6.53 0.85 -10.29
C MET A 2 -7.38 0.96 -9.02
N ARG A 3 -8.52 0.27 -9.00
CA ARG A 3 -9.40 0.26 -7.84
C ARG A 3 -8.93 -0.80 -6.84
N GLN A 4 -9.31 -0.62 -5.58
CA GLN A 4 -8.98 -1.55 -4.49
C GLN A 4 -9.30 -3.02 -4.83
N TYR A 5 -10.51 -3.31 -5.33
CA TYR A 5 -10.88 -4.68 -5.68
C TYR A 5 -10.04 -5.26 -6.84
N GLU A 6 -9.61 -4.42 -7.79
CA GLU A 6 -8.79 -4.86 -8.92
C GLU A 6 -7.39 -5.29 -8.45
N LEU A 7 -6.83 -4.60 -7.44
CA LEU A 7 -5.56 -4.99 -6.84
C LEU A 7 -5.69 -6.35 -6.15
N VAL A 8 -6.73 -6.53 -5.33
CA VAL A 8 -6.98 -7.79 -4.62
C VAL A 8 -7.18 -8.94 -5.60
N GLU A 9 -8.02 -8.75 -6.63
CA GLU A 9 -8.24 -9.76 -7.67
C GLU A 9 -6.94 -10.15 -8.41
N ARG A 10 -6.05 -9.18 -8.67
CA ARG A 10 -4.76 -9.48 -9.30
C ARG A 10 -3.91 -10.39 -8.44
N VAL A 11 -3.79 -10.11 -7.14
CA VAL A 11 -3.03 -10.95 -6.21
C VAL A 11 -3.67 -12.33 -6.07
N GLN A 12 -5.01 -12.37 -5.94
CA GLN A 12 -5.76 -13.62 -5.77
C GLN A 12 -5.60 -14.60 -6.94
N ARG A 13 -5.38 -14.11 -8.16
CA ARG A 13 -5.16 -14.96 -9.35
C ARG A 13 -3.94 -15.86 -9.25
N TYR A 14 -2.86 -15.39 -8.61
CA TYR A 14 -1.64 -16.19 -8.41
C TYR A 14 -1.50 -16.70 -6.96
N LYS A 15 -2.23 -16.10 -6.02
CA LYS A 15 -2.28 -16.52 -4.62
C LYS A 15 -3.73 -16.56 -4.11
N PRO A 16 -4.47 -17.67 -4.30
CA PRO A 16 -5.89 -17.75 -3.93
C PRO A 16 -6.19 -17.63 -2.43
N ASP A 17 -5.21 -17.93 -1.57
CA ASP A 17 -5.27 -17.85 -0.11
C ASP A 17 -4.78 -16.49 0.44
N VAL A 18 -4.66 -15.49 -0.42
CA VAL A 18 -4.22 -14.14 -0.06
C VAL A 18 -5.01 -13.56 1.12
N ASN A 19 -4.32 -12.88 2.04
CA ASN A 19 -4.98 -12.06 3.04
C ASN A 19 -5.55 -10.76 2.43
N GLU A 20 -6.75 -10.84 1.86
CA GLU A 20 -7.44 -9.69 1.25
C GLU A 20 -7.65 -8.53 2.22
N ALA A 21 -7.88 -8.83 3.51
CA ALA A 21 -8.11 -7.82 4.54
C ALA A 21 -6.88 -6.93 4.75
N LEU A 22 -5.66 -7.51 4.68
CA LEU A 22 -4.40 -6.77 4.76
C LEU A 22 -4.27 -5.79 3.59
N LEU A 23 -4.45 -6.25 2.35
CA LEU A 23 -4.37 -5.41 1.15
C LEU A 23 -5.40 -4.29 1.18
N ASN A 24 -6.63 -4.63 1.56
CA ASN A 24 -7.70 -3.64 1.66
C ASN A 24 -7.40 -2.56 2.70
N LYS A 25 -6.90 -2.96 3.87
CA LYS A 25 -6.51 -2.03 4.94
C LYS A 25 -5.38 -1.11 4.51
N ALA A 26 -4.33 -1.66 3.88
CA ALA A 26 -3.19 -0.88 3.39
C ALA A 26 -3.61 0.14 2.32
N TYR A 27 -4.44 -0.28 1.37
CA TYR A 27 -4.96 0.61 0.31
C TYR A 27 -5.75 1.77 0.90
N VAL A 28 -6.69 1.49 1.81
CA VAL A 28 -7.53 2.53 2.43
C VAL A 28 -6.67 3.50 3.25
N TYR A 29 -5.73 2.98 4.03
CA TYR A 29 -4.85 3.81 4.85
C TYR A 29 -3.97 4.74 4.00
N ALA A 30 -3.31 4.20 2.97
CA ALA A 30 -2.49 4.99 2.06
C ALA A 30 -3.33 6.04 1.31
N MET A 31 -4.54 5.68 0.87
CA MET A 31 -5.46 6.62 0.25
C MET A 31 -5.92 7.73 1.22
N GLN A 32 -6.11 7.43 2.50
CA GLN A 32 -6.45 8.43 3.52
C GLN A 32 -5.29 9.41 3.75
N LYS A 33 -4.05 8.91 3.84
CA LYS A 33 -2.87 9.73 4.10
C LYS A 33 -2.44 10.57 2.90
N HIS A 34 -2.48 10.01 1.70
CA HIS A 34 -2.09 10.68 0.46
C HIS A 34 -3.27 11.32 -0.32
N GLY A 35 -4.52 11.16 0.13
CA GLY A 35 -5.72 11.46 -0.67
C GLY A 35 -5.87 12.92 -1.10
N HIS A 36 -5.30 13.85 -0.33
CA HIS A 36 -5.28 15.28 -0.67
C HIS A 36 -3.91 15.74 -1.20
N GLN A 37 -2.91 14.88 -1.18
CA GLN A 37 -1.56 15.18 -1.64
C GLN A 37 -1.48 15.10 -3.16
N LYS A 38 -0.76 16.05 -3.76
CA LYS A 38 -0.52 16.10 -5.19
C LYS A 38 0.98 16.11 -5.48
N ARG A 39 1.35 15.52 -6.61
CA ARG A 39 2.70 15.66 -7.18
C ARG A 39 2.90 17.06 -7.77
N ALA A 40 4.15 17.39 -8.09
CA ALA A 40 4.48 18.63 -8.79
C ALA A 40 3.78 18.76 -10.16
N SER A 41 3.42 17.64 -10.80
CA SER A 41 2.63 17.61 -12.03
C SER A 41 1.15 17.99 -11.84
N GLY A 42 0.65 17.97 -10.60
CA GLY A 42 -0.76 18.15 -10.26
C GLY A 42 -1.55 16.83 -10.08
N ASP A 43 -0.96 15.69 -10.40
CA ASP A 43 -1.59 14.37 -10.25
C ASP A 43 -1.70 13.96 -8.77
N PRO A 44 -2.71 13.15 -8.37
CA PRO A 44 -2.82 12.63 -7.01
C PRO A 44 -1.60 11.79 -6.63
N TYR A 45 -0.97 12.06 -5.48
CA TYR A 45 0.22 11.34 -5.04
C TYR A 45 -0.01 9.84 -4.90
N PHE A 46 -1.20 9.45 -4.45
CA PHE A 46 -1.60 8.06 -4.25
C PHE A 46 -1.46 7.18 -5.52
N SER A 47 -1.39 7.76 -6.73
CA SER A 47 -1.12 6.99 -7.94
C SER A 47 0.23 6.26 -7.87
N HIS A 48 1.24 6.86 -7.23
CA HIS A 48 2.60 6.32 -7.17
C HIS A 48 2.69 5.02 -6.34
N PRO A 49 2.30 4.99 -5.04
CA PRO A 49 2.33 3.74 -4.28
C PRO A 49 1.51 2.62 -4.93
N LEU A 50 0.43 2.98 -5.61
CA LEU A 50 -0.41 2.03 -6.32
C LEU A 50 0.24 1.46 -7.61
N GLU A 51 0.99 2.27 -8.34
CA GLU A 51 1.78 1.83 -9.50
C GLU A 51 2.91 0.89 -9.06
N VAL A 52 3.60 1.20 -7.96
CA VAL A 52 4.61 0.31 -7.36
C VAL A 52 3.97 -1.03 -6.96
N ALA A 53 2.85 -1.00 -6.25
CA ALA A 53 2.11 -2.21 -5.90
C ALA A 53 1.71 -3.02 -7.15
N ALA A 54 1.26 -2.37 -8.22
CA ALA A 54 0.89 -3.03 -9.47
C ALA A 54 2.08 -3.77 -10.11
N ILE A 55 3.27 -3.17 -10.16
CA ILE A 55 4.49 -3.81 -10.67
C ILE A 55 4.81 -5.07 -9.85
N LEU A 56 4.72 -4.97 -8.53
CA LEU A 56 5.01 -6.11 -7.65
C LEU A 56 3.98 -7.25 -7.81
N THR A 57 2.72 -6.93 -8.16
CA THR A 57 1.75 -7.98 -8.55
C THR A 57 2.13 -8.70 -9.83
N GLU A 58 2.75 -8.02 -10.81
CA GLU A 58 3.25 -8.65 -12.03
C GLU A 58 4.45 -9.57 -11.76
N MET A 59 5.19 -9.29 -10.68
CA MET A 59 6.28 -10.14 -10.19
C MET A 59 5.79 -11.27 -9.25
N HIS A 60 4.48 -11.41 -9.05
CA HIS A 60 3.86 -12.38 -8.14
C HIS A 60 4.36 -12.31 -6.68
N MET A 61 4.62 -11.09 -6.19
CA MET A 61 5.01 -10.88 -4.79
C MET A 61 3.86 -11.18 -3.82
N ASP A 62 4.20 -11.49 -2.58
CA ASP A 62 3.22 -11.79 -1.53
C ASP A 62 2.47 -10.53 -1.06
N GLU A 63 1.33 -10.72 -0.41
CA GLU A 63 0.46 -9.64 0.06
C GLU A 63 1.12 -8.71 1.08
N ALA A 64 2.08 -9.22 1.86
CA ALA A 64 2.84 -8.40 2.79
C ALA A 64 3.71 -7.41 2.01
N THR A 65 4.43 -7.87 0.99
CA THR A 65 5.22 -7.02 0.09
C THR A 65 4.35 -6.01 -0.64
N ILE A 66 3.18 -6.43 -1.16
CA ILE A 66 2.24 -5.50 -1.81
C ILE A 66 1.72 -4.46 -0.81
N ALA A 67 1.40 -4.86 0.42
CA ALA A 67 0.94 -3.94 1.45
C ALA A 67 2.03 -2.94 1.86
N VAL A 68 3.28 -3.37 2.02
CA VAL A 68 4.42 -2.46 2.27
C VAL A 68 4.57 -1.46 1.13
N ALA A 69 4.46 -1.89 -0.13
CA ALA A 69 4.53 -0.99 -1.27
C ALA A 69 3.43 0.07 -1.29
N LEU A 70 2.22 -0.25 -0.85
CA LEU A 70 1.16 0.75 -0.68
C LEU A 70 1.48 1.76 0.43
N LEU A 71 2.21 1.35 1.45
CA LEU A 71 2.48 2.12 2.67
C LEU A 71 3.83 2.85 2.66
N HIS A 72 4.75 2.54 1.75
CA HIS A 72 6.18 2.91 1.86
C HIS A 72 6.43 4.40 2.10
N ASP A 73 5.75 5.27 1.36
CA ASP A 73 5.92 6.72 1.50
C ASP A 73 5.03 7.35 2.59
N THR A 74 4.20 6.57 3.30
CA THR A 74 3.24 7.16 4.23
C THR A 74 3.94 7.83 5.41
N ILE A 75 5.01 7.23 5.95
CA ILE A 75 5.77 7.82 7.07
C ILE A 75 6.59 9.03 6.60
N GLU A 76 7.19 8.97 5.41
CA GLU A 76 8.06 10.03 4.90
C GLU A 76 7.27 11.27 4.44
N ASP A 77 6.17 11.06 3.72
CA ASP A 77 5.49 12.13 2.98
C ASP A 77 4.17 12.60 3.60
N THR A 78 3.76 12.01 4.73
CA THR A 78 2.46 12.32 5.34
C THR A 78 2.55 12.47 6.86
N THR A 79 1.40 12.65 7.51
CA THR A 79 1.29 12.67 8.98
C THR A 79 1.30 11.29 9.63
N ALA A 80 1.48 10.21 8.86
CA ALA A 80 1.60 8.87 9.43
C ALA A 80 2.83 8.78 10.33
N THR A 81 2.75 7.93 11.35
CA THR A 81 3.88 7.69 12.25
C THR A 81 4.19 6.21 12.31
N ARG A 82 5.46 5.90 12.61
CA ARG A 82 5.89 4.52 12.85
C ARG A 82 5.00 3.81 13.88
N ALA A 83 4.65 4.48 14.97
CA ALA A 83 3.78 3.94 16.01
C ALA A 83 2.36 3.62 15.50
N GLU A 84 1.78 4.47 14.64
CA GLU A 84 0.47 4.23 14.03
C GLU A 84 0.50 3.02 13.09
N ILE A 85 1.58 2.87 12.30
CA ILE A 85 1.77 1.69 11.44
C ILE A 85 1.91 0.42 12.29
N ASP A 86 2.70 0.46 13.36
CA ASP A 86 2.87 -0.68 14.27
C ASP A 86 1.54 -1.11 14.91
N GLU A 87 0.72 -0.16 15.33
CA GLU A 87 -0.61 -0.43 15.92
C GLU A 87 -1.58 -1.06 14.90
N LEU A 88 -1.56 -0.56 13.66
CA LEU A 88 -2.50 -0.98 12.63
C LEU A 88 -2.06 -2.28 11.93
N PHE A 89 -0.78 -2.44 11.64
CA PHE A 89 -0.27 -3.50 10.76
C PHE A 89 0.72 -4.44 11.47
N GLY A 90 1.12 -4.11 12.69
CA GLY A 90 2.09 -4.87 13.48
C GLY A 90 3.53 -4.35 13.31
N PRO A 91 4.40 -4.64 14.29
CA PRO A 91 5.75 -4.06 14.37
C PRO A 91 6.67 -4.48 13.21
N GLU A 92 6.48 -5.68 12.66
CA GLU A 92 7.26 -6.14 11.50
C GLU A 92 6.92 -5.32 10.25
N MET A 93 5.64 -5.01 10.02
CA MET A 93 5.23 -4.17 8.90
C MET A 93 5.76 -2.74 9.06
N GLY A 94 5.67 -2.16 10.25
CA GLY A 94 6.23 -0.83 10.49
C GLY A 94 7.73 -0.77 10.24
N LYS A 95 8.47 -1.85 10.53
CA LYS A 95 9.91 -1.93 10.25
C LYS A 95 10.20 -1.96 8.75
N LEU A 96 9.38 -2.64 7.97
CA LEU A 96 9.51 -2.70 6.50
C LEU A 96 9.12 -1.39 5.83
N VAL A 97 8.18 -0.63 6.41
CA VAL A 97 7.73 0.67 5.88
C VAL A 97 8.71 1.80 6.22
N GLU A 98 9.41 1.72 7.35
CA GLU A 98 10.40 2.72 7.76
C GLU A 98 11.78 2.55 7.09
N GLY A 99 12.11 1.33 6.64
CA GLY A 99 13.43 0.97 6.10
C GLY A 99 13.55 1.16 4.60
#